data_AF-A0A2M7MGA8-F1
#
_entry.id   AF-A0A2M7MGA8-F1
#
_cell.length_a   1.000
_cell.length_b   1.000
_cell.length_c   1.000
_cell.angle_alpha   90.00
_cell.angle_beta   90.00
_cell.angle_gamma   90.00
#
_symmetry.space_group_name_H-M   'P 1'
#
loop_
_entity.id
_entity.type
_entity.pdbx_description
1 polymer ?
#
loop_
_entity_poly.entity_id
_entity_poly.type
_entity_poly.pdbx_seq_one_letter_code
_entity_poly.pdbx_strand_id
1 'polypeptide(L)'
;MQFGHRQSIDLDFFTAKNFSLNQLKNKLNKLGKFKLRSEDEGTLHIILSGVLISFLRYPYPLLCKKIKLDNISLADWKDIACMKISAVSDRGSKKDFVDLYFILQKISLPSLLKLFNKKYKNIDYNKTHILKSLMFFNDADKEPTPKMLQKTSWPAIKKKIHDIVLAYTK
;
A
#
# COMPACT_ATOMS: atom_id res chain seq x y z
N MET A 1 -7.15 -7.54 -0.99
CA MET A 1 -5.86 -7.33 -1.67
C MET A 1 -5.80 -8.21 -2.91
N GLN A 2 -5.27 -7.72 -4.04
CA GLN A 2 -5.55 -8.31 -5.36
C GLN A 2 -4.93 -9.69 -5.63
N PHE A 3 -3.85 -10.05 -4.93
CA PHE A 3 -3.15 -11.32 -5.19
C PHE A 3 -3.50 -12.47 -4.24
N GLY A 4 -4.39 -12.23 -3.25
CA GLY A 4 -4.91 -13.30 -2.39
C GLY A 4 -3.85 -14.04 -1.56
N HIS A 5 -2.66 -13.46 -1.32
CA HIS A 5 -1.57 -14.13 -0.60
C HIS A 5 -1.66 -14.01 0.93
N ARG A 6 -2.45 -13.06 1.44
CA ARG A 6 -2.76 -12.91 2.87
C ARG A 6 -4.15 -12.32 3.07
N GLN A 7 -4.73 -12.52 4.24
CA GLN A 7 -5.98 -11.85 4.62
C GLN A 7 -5.74 -10.33 4.75
N SER A 8 -6.66 -9.55 4.18
CA SER A 8 -6.73 -8.09 4.32
C SER A 8 -7.97 -7.77 5.14
N ILE A 9 -7.81 -7.02 6.23
CA ILE A 9 -8.89 -6.70 7.17
C ILE A 9 -9.33 -5.24 7.11
N ASP A 10 -8.56 -4.40 6.41
CA ASP A 10 -8.79 -2.97 6.23
C ASP A 10 -9.30 -2.68 4.81
N LEU A 11 -10.09 -1.62 4.67
CA LEU A 11 -10.48 -1.03 3.39
C LEU A 11 -9.89 0.37 3.25
N ASP A 12 -9.10 0.60 2.20
CA ASP A 12 -8.50 1.90 1.92
C ASP A 12 -9.07 2.49 0.63
N PHE A 13 -9.67 3.67 0.73
CA PHE A 13 -10.25 4.43 -0.38
C PHE A 13 -9.41 5.67 -0.67
N PHE A 14 -9.10 5.89 -1.95
CA PHE A 14 -8.20 6.95 -2.37
C PHE A 14 -8.87 7.89 -3.38
N THR A 15 -8.60 9.19 -3.26
CA THR A 15 -9.06 10.21 -4.21
C THR A 15 -7.98 11.26 -4.45
N ALA A 16 -7.81 11.71 -5.69
CA ALA A 16 -6.93 12.84 -6.00
C ALA A 16 -7.54 14.19 -5.60
N LYS A 17 -8.87 14.25 -5.47
CA LYS A 17 -9.63 15.46 -5.15
C LYS A 17 -9.71 15.65 -3.64
N ASN A 18 -9.76 16.91 -3.21
CA ASN A 18 -10.17 17.26 -1.86
C ASN A 18 -11.58 16.71 -1.58
N PHE A 19 -11.84 16.33 -0.33
CA PHE A 19 -13.14 15.91 0.13
C PHE A 19 -13.44 16.52 1.50
N SER A 20 -14.72 16.78 1.76
CA SER A 20 -15.16 17.31 3.05
C SER A 20 -15.26 16.19 4.08
N LEU A 21 -14.41 16.24 5.11
CA LEU A 21 -14.47 15.32 6.24
C LEU A 21 -15.85 15.33 6.90
N ASN A 22 -16.43 16.50 7.12
CA ASN A 22 -17.74 16.65 7.75
C ASN A 22 -18.87 16.02 6.92
N GLN A 23 -18.91 16.28 5.61
CA GLN A 23 -19.91 15.65 4.74
C GLN A 23 -19.74 14.13 4.69
N LEU A 24 -18.50 13.65 4.65
CA LEU A 24 -18.20 12.23 4.60
C LEU A 24 -18.59 11.53 5.92
N LYS A 25 -18.19 12.07 7.07
CA LYS A 25 -18.59 11.58 8.40
C LYS A 25 -20.12 11.50 8.53
N ASN A 26 -20.83 12.56 8.11
CA ASN A 26 -22.30 12.59 8.16
C ASN A 26 -22.96 11.50 7.31
N LYS A 27 -22.40 11.18 6.14
CA LYS A 27 -22.89 10.07 5.30
C LYS A 27 -22.59 8.72 5.95
N LEU A 28 -21.36 8.52 6.43
CA LEU A 28 -20.92 7.24 7.02
C LEU A 28 -21.65 6.92 8.32
N ASN A 29 -21.96 7.93 9.14
CA ASN A 29 -22.73 7.77 10.38
C ASN A 29 -24.16 7.25 10.15
N LYS A 30 -24.71 7.44 8.94
CA LYS A 30 -26.04 6.92 8.56
C LYS A 30 -26.02 5.46 8.09
N LEU A 31 -24.83 4.91 7.80
CA LEU A 31 -24.70 3.56 7.22
C LEU A 31 -24.55 2.46 8.28
N GLY A 32 -24.20 2.80 9.52
CA GLY A 32 -23.99 1.81 10.57
C GLY A 32 -23.28 2.37 11.79
N LYS A 33 -22.75 1.47 12.64
CA LYS A 33 -22.03 1.84 13.87
C LYS A 33 -20.70 2.50 13.53
N PHE A 34 -20.69 3.84 13.54
CA PHE A 34 -19.53 4.66 13.23
C PHE A 34 -18.69 4.95 14.48
N LYS A 35 -17.37 4.83 14.36
CA LYS A 35 -16.41 5.26 15.37
C LYS A 35 -15.22 5.94 14.70
N LEU A 36 -14.98 7.20 15.03
CA LEU A 36 -13.78 7.91 14.60
C LEU A 36 -12.53 7.30 15.27
N ARG A 37 -11.46 7.08 14.48
CA ARG A 37 -10.14 6.68 14.99
C ARG A 37 -9.17 7.84 14.95
N SER A 38 -9.07 8.50 13.81
CA SER A 38 -8.29 9.72 13.62
C SER A 38 -8.76 10.45 12.37
N GLU A 39 -8.51 11.75 12.33
CA GLU A 39 -8.71 12.58 11.15
C GLU A 39 -7.62 13.64 11.07
N ASP A 40 -7.27 13.98 9.84
CA ASP A 40 -6.34 15.05 9.49
C ASP A 40 -6.74 15.59 8.10
N GLU A 41 -6.09 16.65 7.61
CA GLU A 41 -6.36 17.19 6.29
C GLU A 41 -6.25 16.10 5.22
N GLY A 42 -7.37 15.84 4.53
CA GLY A 42 -7.43 14.80 3.49
C GLY A 42 -7.32 13.37 4.00
N THR A 43 -7.39 13.11 5.31
CA THR A 43 -7.28 11.77 5.88
C THR A 43 -8.39 11.52 6.90
N LEU A 44 -9.09 10.39 6.75
CA LEU A 44 -10.10 9.95 7.70
C LEU A 44 -9.96 8.45 7.96
N HIS A 45 -9.66 8.09 9.21
CA HIS A 45 -9.65 6.71 9.67
C HIS A 45 -10.82 6.46 10.61
N ILE A 46 -11.61 5.43 10.30
CA ILE A 46 -12.82 5.09 11.07
C ILE A 46 -12.92 3.58 11.27
N ILE A 47 -13.80 3.21 12.19
CA ILE A 47 -14.43 1.90 12.22
C ILE A 47 -15.89 2.08 11.83
N LEU A 48 -16.35 1.30 10.87
CA LEU A 48 -17.77 1.21 10.51
C LEU A 48 -18.23 -0.23 10.66
N SER A 49 -19.16 -0.47 11.59
CA SER A 49 -19.71 -1.81 11.87
C SER A 49 -18.63 -2.89 12.08
N GLY A 50 -17.55 -2.52 12.76
CA GLY A 50 -16.42 -3.41 13.07
C GLY A 50 -15.31 -3.47 12.00
N VAL A 51 -15.50 -2.85 10.83
CA VAL A 51 -14.49 -2.82 9.74
C VAL A 51 -13.67 -1.55 9.82
N LEU A 52 -12.35 -1.68 9.73
CA LEU A 52 -11.42 -0.55 9.62
C LEU A 52 -11.47 0.02 8.20
N ILE A 53 -11.74 1.32 8.08
CA ILE A 53 -11.86 2.01 6.79
C ILE A 53 -11.04 3.30 6.82
N SER A 54 -10.21 3.50 5.80
CA SER A 54 -9.45 4.72 5.56
C SER A 54 -9.95 5.42 4.31
N PHE A 55 -10.13 6.73 4.38
CA PHE A 55 -10.33 7.60 3.22
C PHE A 55 -9.16 8.56 3.14
N LEU A 56 -8.46 8.56 2.00
CA LEU A 56 -7.17 9.20 1.84
C LEU A 56 -7.15 10.06 0.59
N ARG A 57 -6.77 11.32 0.75
CA ARG A 57 -6.40 12.19 -0.35
C ARG A 57 -5.04 11.71 -0.83
N TYR A 58 -5.00 11.33 -2.10
CA TYR A 58 -3.83 10.78 -2.75
C TYR A 58 -3.69 11.44 -4.12
N PRO A 59 -3.06 12.64 -4.19
CA PRO A 59 -3.04 13.48 -5.39
C PRO A 59 -2.03 12.98 -6.44
N TYR A 60 -1.85 11.67 -6.55
CA TYR A 60 -0.97 11.04 -7.52
C TYR A 60 -1.79 10.37 -8.61
N PRO A 61 -1.52 10.66 -9.90
CA PRO A 61 -2.29 10.09 -10.98
C PRO A 61 -2.15 8.56 -10.99
N LEU A 62 -3.23 7.89 -11.43
CA LEU A 62 -3.15 6.47 -11.77
C LEU A 62 -2.41 6.31 -13.10
N LEU A 63 -1.52 5.34 -13.17
CA LEU A 63 -0.82 4.97 -14.40
C LEU A 63 -1.69 4.11 -15.31
N CYS A 64 -2.56 3.31 -14.71
CA CYS A 64 -3.39 2.34 -15.40
C CYS A 64 -4.87 2.70 -15.26
N LYS A 65 -5.70 2.14 -16.16
CA LYS A 65 -7.16 2.25 -16.04
C LYS A 65 -7.64 1.52 -14.78
N LYS A 66 -8.64 2.08 -14.12
CA LYS A 66 -9.28 1.43 -12.96
C LYS A 66 -9.98 0.14 -13.42
N ILE A 67 -9.90 -0.88 -12.59
CA ILE A 67 -10.63 -2.14 -12.77
C ILE A 67 -12.00 -1.96 -12.12
N LYS A 68 -13.08 -2.22 -12.85
CA LYS A 68 -14.43 -2.23 -12.27
C LYS A 68 -14.69 -3.57 -11.60
N LEU A 69 -15.08 -3.53 -10.33
CA LEU A 69 -15.60 -4.66 -9.58
C LEU A 69 -16.95 -4.23 -9.01
N ASP A 70 -18.03 -4.70 -9.64
CA ASP A 70 -19.40 -4.24 -9.38
C ASP A 70 -19.49 -2.69 -9.40
N ASN A 71 -19.96 -2.10 -8.30
CA ASN A 71 -20.09 -0.66 -8.12
C ASN A 71 -18.82 0.01 -7.56
N ILE A 72 -17.72 -0.73 -7.45
CA ILE A 72 -16.46 -0.25 -6.88
C ILE A 72 -15.39 -0.19 -7.97
N SER A 73 -14.60 0.89 -7.95
CA SER A 73 -13.42 1.00 -8.80
C SER A 73 -12.16 0.63 -8.02
N LEU A 74 -11.42 -0.35 -8.52
CA LEU A 74 -10.13 -0.77 -7.96
C LEU A 74 -8.98 -0.15 -8.76
N ALA A 75 -7.92 0.22 -8.06
CA ALA A 75 -6.65 0.56 -8.71
C ALA A 75 -6.06 -0.68 -9.39
N ASP A 76 -5.34 -0.51 -10.51
CA ASP A 76 -4.57 -1.59 -11.11
C ASP A 76 -3.44 -2.02 -10.15
N TRP A 77 -3.07 -3.30 -10.18
CA TRP A 77 -2.02 -3.82 -9.31
C TRP A 77 -0.68 -3.10 -9.51
N LYS A 78 -0.39 -2.56 -10.71
CA LYS A 78 0.82 -1.77 -10.96
C LYS A 78 0.83 -0.46 -10.19
N ASP A 79 -0.32 0.20 -10.08
CA ASP A 79 -0.46 1.41 -9.25
C ASP A 79 -0.30 1.07 -7.77
N ILE A 80 -0.90 -0.04 -7.32
CA ILE A 80 -0.75 -0.56 -5.95
C ILE A 80 0.71 -0.91 -5.67
N ALA A 81 1.43 -1.47 -6.65
CA ALA A 81 2.84 -1.81 -6.50
C ALA A 81 3.71 -0.57 -6.26
N CYS A 82 3.47 0.52 -7.00
CA CYS A 82 4.14 1.80 -6.73
C CYS A 82 3.82 2.33 -5.33
N MET A 83 2.56 2.21 -4.88
CA MET A 83 2.17 2.60 -3.51
C MET A 83 2.87 1.77 -2.44
N LYS A 84 3.18 0.49 -2.71
CA LYS A 84 3.95 -0.36 -1.78
C LYS A 84 5.41 0.06 -1.67
N ILE A 85 6.05 0.52 -2.74
CA ILE A 85 7.40 1.12 -2.65
C ILE A 85 7.39 2.35 -1.73
N SER A 86 6.40 3.24 -1.90
CA SER A 86 6.25 4.42 -1.00
C SER A 86 6.04 3.96 0.45
N ALA A 87 5.07 3.08 0.69
CA ALA A 87 4.75 2.61 2.04
C ALA A 87 5.93 1.92 2.75
N VAL A 88 6.71 1.10 2.03
CA VAL A 88 7.92 0.49 2.59
C VAL A 88 8.96 1.57 2.91
N SER A 89 9.12 2.56 2.04
CA SER A 89 10.06 3.67 2.27
C SER A 89 9.67 4.54 3.47
N ASP A 90 8.37 4.73 3.71
CA ASP A 90 7.86 5.63 4.74
C ASP A 90 7.76 4.96 6.12
N ARG A 91 7.20 3.73 6.20
CA ARG A 91 6.87 3.07 7.48
C ARG A 91 7.42 1.66 7.65
N GLY A 92 7.89 1.01 6.58
CA GLY A 92 8.53 -0.31 6.65
C GLY A 92 7.72 -1.43 7.33
N SER A 93 6.39 -1.45 7.21
CA SER A 93 5.57 -2.47 7.88
C SER A 93 5.76 -3.87 7.28
N LYS A 94 5.64 -4.93 8.09
CA LYS A 94 5.79 -6.33 7.65
C LYS A 94 4.78 -6.68 6.56
N LYS A 95 3.56 -6.18 6.68
CA LYS A 95 2.50 -6.42 5.69
C LYS A 95 2.83 -5.80 4.33
N ASP A 96 3.51 -4.65 4.29
CA ASP A 96 3.92 -4.02 3.03
C ASP A 96 5.07 -4.77 2.36
N PHE A 97 6.05 -5.27 3.14
CA PHE A 97 7.12 -6.13 2.61
C PHE A 97 6.59 -7.45 2.06
N VAL A 98 5.65 -8.08 2.75
CA VAL A 98 4.97 -9.28 2.25
C VAL A 98 4.33 -9.01 0.90
N ASP A 99 3.57 -7.91 0.79
CA ASP A 99 2.89 -7.54 -0.46
C ASP A 99 3.90 -7.25 -1.58
N LEU A 100 4.98 -6.53 -1.27
CA LEU A 100 6.05 -6.23 -2.21
C LEU A 100 6.75 -7.50 -2.70
N TYR A 101 6.99 -8.49 -1.84
CA TYR A 101 7.56 -9.78 -2.23
C TYR A 101 6.71 -10.48 -3.30
N PHE A 102 5.39 -10.54 -3.13
CA PHE A 102 4.50 -11.14 -4.13
C PHE A 102 4.43 -10.32 -5.43
N ILE A 103 4.49 -8.99 -5.33
CA ILE A 103 4.62 -8.11 -6.49
C ILE A 103 5.90 -8.41 -7.28
N LEU A 104 7.04 -8.55 -6.60
CA LEU A 104 8.35 -8.79 -7.21
C LEU A 104 8.49 -10.17 -7.88
N GLN A 105 7.53 -11.07 -7.68
CA GLN A 105 7.42 -12.31 -8.46
C GLN A 105 6.74 -12.10 -9.82
N LYS A 106 6.08 -10.97 -10.03
CA LYS A 106 5.34 -10.63 -11.26
C LYS A 106 6.03 -9.56 -12.10
N ILE A 107 6.87 -8.74 -11.48
CA ILE A 107 7.61 -7.67 -12.15
C ILE A 107 9.02 -7.55 -11.55
N SER A 108 10.00 -7.27 -12.40
CA SER A 108 11.37 -7.02 -11.95
C SER A 108 11.45 -5.70 -11.18
N LEU A 109 12.40 -5.60 -10.23
CA LEU A 109 12.65 -4.37 -9.49
C LEU A 109 12.96 -3.16 -10.42
N PRO A 110 13.80 -3.27 -11.48
CA PRO A 110 14.01 -2.17 -12.43
C PRO A 110 12.71 -1.67 -13.08
N SER A 111 11.85 -2.58 -13.52
CA SER A 111 10.58 -2.22 -14.17
C SER A 111 9.61 -1.59 -13.17
N LEU A 112 9.57 -2.08 -11.93
CA LEU A 112 8.78 -1.49 -10.87
C LEU A 112 9.26 -0.07 -10.52
N LEU A 113 10.56 0.15 -10.38
CA LEU A 113 11.13 1.48 -10.12
C LEU A 113 10.86 2.45 -11.28
N LYS A 114 10.86 1.97 -12.53
CA LYS A 114 10.45 2.80 -13.68
C LYS A 114 8.99 3.24 -13.59
N LEU A 115 8.09 2.34 -13.18
CA LEU A 115 6.68 2.69 -12.93
C LEU A 115 6.54 3.65 -11.75
N PHE A 116 7.28 3.42 -10.67
CA PHE A 116 7.32 4.31 -9.50
C PHE A 116 7.69 5.73 -9.91
N ASN A 117 8.81 5.90 -10.63
CA ASN A 117 9.25 7.21 -11.11
C ASN A 117 8.22 7.88 -12.03
N LYS A 118 7.53 7.10 -12.87
CA LYS A 118 6.45 7.64 -13.71
C LYS A 118 5.26 8.13 -12.89
N LYS A 119 4.88 7.40 -11.84
CA LYS A 119 3.74 7.75 -10.97
C LYS A 119 4.02 9.00 -10.16
N TYR A 120 5.23 9.12 -9.62
CA TYR A 120 5.65 10.21 -8.74
C TYR A 120 6.60 11.21 -9.42
N LYS A 121 6.45 11.41 -10.73
CA LYS A 121 7.36 12.25 -11.55
C LYS A 121 7.57 13.70 -11.07
N ASN A 122 6.68 14.21 -10.21
CA ASN A 122 6.74 15.56 -9.66
C ASN A 122 7.32 15.59 -8.23
N ILE A 123 7.81 14.46 -7.73
CA ILE A 123 8.49 14.34 -6.44
C ILE A 123 9.92 13.89 -6.71
N ASP A 124 10.87 14.60 -6.11
CA ASP A 124 12.26 14.18 -6.10
C ASP A 124 12.49 13.11 -5.02
N TYR A 125 12.15 11.87 -5.36
CA TYR A 125 12.41 10.74 -4.47
C TYR A 125 13.89 10.36 -4.50
N ASN A 126 14.51 10.32 -3.32
CA ASN A 126 15.87 9.85 -3.18
C ASN A 126 15.94 8.32 -3.44
N LYS A 127 16.45 7.94 -4.61
CA LYS A 127 16.62 6.54 -5.03
C LYS A 127 17.44 5.73 -4.02
N THR A 128 18.51 6.31 -3.47
CA THR A 128 19.35 5.64 -2.46
C THR A 128 18.57 5.35 -1.20
N HIS A 129 17.74 6.30 -0.74
CA HIS A 129 16.85 6.09 0.39
C HIS A 129 15.86 4.95 0.12
N ILE A 130 15.18 4.96 -1.05
CA ILE A 130 14.25 3.88 -1.42
C ILE A 130 14.94 2.51 -1.34
N LEU A 131 16.09 2.35 -2.00
CA LEU A 131 16.79 1.07 -2.03
C LEU A 131 17.23 0.60 -0.64
N LYS A 132 17.69 1.53 0.22
CA LYS A 132 18.02 1.23 1.62
C LYS A 132 16.78 0.77 2.39
N SER A 133 15.65 1.46 2.23
CA SER A 133 14.40 1.10 2.91
C SER A 133 13.89 -0.27 2.47
N LEU A 134 14.08 -0.67 1.20
CA LEU A 134 13.74 -2.02 0.72
C LEU A 134 14.55 -3.14 1.42
N MET A 135 15.70 -2.82 2.01
CA MET A 135 16.56 -3.76 2.74
C MET A 135 16.47 -3.58 4.27
N PHE A 136 15.68 -2.63 4.75
CA PHE A 136 15.59 -2.29 6.18
C PHE A 136 14.33 -2.90 6.81
N PHE A 137 14.50 -3.98 7.57
CA PHE A 137 13.39 -4.77 8.11
C PHE A 137 13.15 -4.56 9.62
N ASN A 138 13.86 -3.65 10.28
CA ASN A 138 13.86 -3.57 11.75
C ASN A 138 12.47 -3.33 12.35
N ASP A 139 11.66 -2.48 11.73
CA ASP A 139 10.31 -2.20 12.23
C ASP A 139 9.34 -3.33 11.86
N ALA A 140 9.45 -3.85 10.64
CA ALA A 140 8.73 -5.05 10.25
C ALA A 140 9.02 -6.22 11.20
N ASP A 141 10.26 -6.42 11.64
CA ASP A 141 10.62 -7.55 12.51
C ASP A 141 9.86 -7.55 13.85
N LYS A 142 9.45 -6.36 14.34
CA LYS A 142 8.67 -6.19 15.58
C LYS A 142 7.18 -6.47 15.41
N GLU A 143 6.66 -6.49 14.18
CA GLU A 143 5.24 -6.69 13.90
C GLU A 143 4.85 -8.18 13.90
N PRO A 144 3.60 -8.52 14.27
CA PRO A 144 3.09 -9.88 14.08
C PRO A 144 3.05 -10.25 12.59
N THR A 145 3.31 -11.52 12.28
CA THR A 145 3.15 -12.03 10.91
C THR A 145 1.66 -11.98 10.53
N PRO A 146 1.29 -11.37 9.39
CA PRO A 146 -0.11 -11.36 8.97
C PRO A 146 -0.60 -12.76 8.67
N LYS A 147 -1.92 -12.98 8.73
CA LYS A 147 -2.51 -14.28 8.38
C LYS A 147 -2.30 -14.59 6.89
N MET A 148 -1.33 -15.45 6.62
CA MET A 148 -0.94 -15.86 5.26
C MET A 148 -1.95 -16.86 4.68
N LEU A 149 -2.17 -16.76 3.37
CA LEU A 149 -2.99 -17.70 2.58
C LEU A 149 -2.13 -18.53 1.61
N GLN A 150 -0.91 -18.07 1.33
CA GLN A 150 0.10 -18.81 0.56
C GLN A 150 1.28 -19.18 1.46
N LYS A 151 1.85 -20.37 1.21
CA LYS A 151 2.98 -20.90 1.99
C LYS A 151 4.25 -20.09 1.71
N THR A 152 4.64 -19.24 2.66
CA THR A 152 5.93 -18.53 2.65
C THR A 152 6.30 -18.14 4.07
N SER A 153 7.59 -17.98 4.34
CA SER A 153 8.10 -17.58 5.65
C SER A 153 8.70 -16.17 5.59
N TRP A 154 8.60 -15.45 6.71
CA TRP A 154 9.18 -14.11 6.82
C TRP A 154 10.69 -14.07 6.52
N PRO A 155 11.53 -15.01 7.01
CA PRO A 155 12.94 -15.08 6.63
C PRO A 155 13.16 -15.26 5.12
N ALA A 156 12.35 -16.08 4.44
CA ALA A 156 12.46 -16.28 2.99
C ALA A 156 12.10 -15.01 2.21
N ILE A 157 11.08 -14.27 2.68
CA ILE A 157 10.69 -12.98 2.12
C ILE A 157 11.85 -11.98 2.21
N LYS A 158 12.41 -11.80 3.41
CA LYS A 158 13.54 -10.88 3.64
C LYS A 158 14.72 -11.20 2.73
N LYS A 159 15.12 -12.48 2.72
CA LYS A 159 16.23 -12.96 1.86
C LYS A 159 15.96 -12.64 0.39
N LYS A 160 14.77 -12.96 -0.12
CA LYS A 160 14.46 -12.75 -1.54
C LYS A 160 14.46 -11.27 -1.93
N ILE A 161 13.88 -10.39 -1.11
CA ILE A 161 13.88 -8.95 -1.37
C ILE A 161 15.33 -8.43 -1.36
N HIS A 162 16.12 -8.83 -0.36
CA HIS A 162 17.52 -8.44 -0.24
C HIS A 162 18.34 -8.87 -1.47
N ASP A 163 18.22 -10.13 -1.90
CA ASP A 163 18.90 -10.66 -3.09
C ASP A 163 18.52 -9.87 -4.37
N ILE A 164 17.24 -9.51 -4.53
CA ILE A 164 16.76 -8.72 -5.67
C ILE A 164 17.37 -7.32 -5.66
N VAL A 165 17.44 -6.66 -4.49
CA VAL A 165 18.03 -5.32 -4.38
C VAL A 165 19.53 -5.36 -4.64
N LEU A 166 20.25 -6.34 -4.09
CA LEU A 166 21.69 -6.50 -4.34
C LEU A 166 22.00 -6.75 -5.82
N ALA A 167 21.21 -7.57 -6.49
CA ALA A 167 21.36 -7.82 -7.92
C ALA A 167 21.07 -6.58 -8.78
N TYR A 168 20.29 -5.62 -8.27
CA TYR A 168 20.01 -4.35 -8.94
C TYR A 168 21.13 -3.30 -8.76
N THR A 169 21.87 -3.37 -7.65
CA THR A 169 22.92 -2.40 -7.30
C THR A 169 24.31 -2.79 -7.79
N LYS A 170 24.47 -4.02 -8.31
CA LYS A 170 25.68 -4.48 -9.00
C LYS A 170 25.65 -4.07 -10.46
#